data_AF-A0A074YPP6-F1
#
_entry.id   AF-A0A074YPP6-F1
#
_cell.length_a   1.000
_cell.length_b   1.000
_cell.length_c   1.000
_cell.angle_alpha   90.00
_cell.angle_beta   90.00
_cell.angle_gamma   90.00
#
_symmetry.space_group_name_H-M   'P 1'
#
loop_
_entity.id
_entity.type
_entity.pdbx_description
1 polymer ?
#
loop_
_entity_poly.entity_id
_entity_poly.type
_entity_poly.pdbx_seq_one_letter_code
_entity_poly.pdbx_strand_id
1 'polypeptide(L)'
;MSPISQTPKLVFHHRIDYAVHTLCRTFATASINCLPKKMSQKEYNAAYYQANREKLHELNARWRANNKEKLAKYQMQWYRNLESRGPEVVERCLRRARERVAAIRADPVKRQKIAEAYKLRYATGPYRPGILMRSWVLNCSDLDAFRWKTHTPIIHAQAVRQTCASCGKSNRRGSRLWWRRHQETSSADLELYDCHSCYTKDIKAAMPMGFEGHVWGFGATPKP
;
A
#
# COMPACT_ATOMS: atom_id res chain seq x y z
N MET A 1 1.44 -49.30 -24.97
CA MET A 1 2.52 -48.58 -24.25
C MET A 1 2.34 -47.10 -24.54
N SER A 2 1.85 -46.34 -23.56
CA SER A 2 1.52 -44.91 -23.73
C SER A 2 2.65 -44.04 -23.16
N PRO A 3 3.06 -42.95 -23.83
CA PRO A 3 4.15 -42.10 -23.33
C PRO A 3 3.65 -41.12 -22.27
N ILE A 4 4.40 -41.05 -21.17
CA ILE A 4 4.18 -40.19 -20.01
C ILE A 4 4.53 -38.74 -20.38
N SER A 5 3.50 -37.89 -20.44
CA SER A 5 3.63 -36.44 -20.58
C SER A 5 4.16 -35.82 -19.28
N GLN A 6 5.41 -35.34 -19.29
CA GLN A 6 5.98 -34.57 -18.20
C GLN A 6 5.56 -33.10 -18.34
N THR A 7 4.55 -32.68 -17.57
CA THR A 7 4.20 -31.27 -17.44
C THR A 7 5.22 -30.53 -16.57
N PRO A 8 5.79 -29.39 -17.00
CA PRO A 8 6.69 -28.61 -16.15
C PRO A 8 5.92 -27.93 -15.01
N LYS A 9 6.35 -28.20 -13.77
CA LYS A 9 5.86 -27.54 -12.55
C LYS A 9 6.23 -26.05 -12.58
N LEU A 10 5.26 -25.19 -12.91
CA LEU A 10 5.37 -23.74 -12.79
C LEU A 10 5.47 -23.32 -11.32
N VAL A 11 6.69 -23.05 -10.86
CA VAL A 11 6.98 -22.41 -9.57
C VAL A 11 6.61 -20.93 -9.66
N PHE A 12 5.54 -20.54 -8.96
CA PHE A 12 5.04 -19.16 -8.87
C PHE A 12 5.94 -18.33 -7.94
N HIS A 13 6.95 -17.66 -8.49
CA HIS A 13 7.58 -16.52 -7.84
C HIS A 13 6.75 -15.25 -8.12
N HIS A 14 6.48 -14.48 -7.07
CA HIS A 14 5.90 -13.13 -7.14
C HIS A 14 6.78 -12.25 -8.05
N ARG A 15 6.46 -12.15 -9.34
CA ARG A 15 7.13 -11.26 -10.31
C ARG A 15 6.75 -9.79 -10.04
N ILE A 16 7.33 -9.22 -8.99
CA ILE A 16 7.66 -7.78 -8.93
C ILE A 16 9.18 -7.60 -9.23
N ASP A 17 9.92 -8.69 -9.42
CA ASP A 17 11.37 -8.68 -9.66
C ASP A 17 11.77 -8.60 -11.15
N TYR A 18 10.82 -8.40 -12.08
CA TYR A 18 11.16 -8.50 -13.51
C TYR A 18 12.09 -7.37 -13.97
N ALA A 19 11.96 -6.15 -13.44
CA ALA A 19 12.85 -5.04 -13.80
C ALA A 19 14.26 -5.17 -13.19
N VAL A 20 14.37 -5.75 -12.00
CA VAL A 20 15.67 -6.03 -11.35
C VAL A 20 16.36 -7.17 -12.09
N HIS A 21 15.63 -8.19 -12.56
CA HIS A 21 16.19 -9.30 -13.34
C HIS A 21 16.72 -8.89 -14.71
N THR A 22 16.11 -7.92 -15.40
CA THR A 22 16.58 -7.51 -16.74
C THR A 22 17.91 -6.74 -16.66
N LEU A 23 18.08 -5.86 -15.67
CA LEU A 23 19.36 -5.20 -15.41
C LEU A 23 20.41 -6.17 -14.85
N CYS A 24 20.01 -7.15 -14.04
CA CYS A 24 20.93 -8.18 -13.57
C CYS A 24 21.38 -9.12 -14.70
N ARG A 25 20.54 -9.36 -15.73
CA ARG A 25 20.89 -10.21 -16.88
C ARG A 25 21.86 -9.55 -17.86
N THR A 26 21.74 -8.25 -18.11
CA THR A 26 22.69 -7.53 -18.99
C THR A 26 24.07 -7.40 -18.35
N PHE A 27 24.16 -7.34 -17.01
CA PHE A 27 25.44 -7.41 -16.30
C PHE A 27 25.93 -8.84 -16.06
N ALA A 28 25.04 -9.84 -15.96
CA ALA A 28 25.43 -11.24 -15.75
C ALA A 28 26.20 -11.82 -16.95
N THR A 29 25.87 -11.44 -18.19
CA THR A 29 26.64 -11.90 -19.36
C THR A 29 28.04 -11.30 -19.43
N ALA A 30 28.27 -10.11 -18.85
CA ALA A 30 29.60 -9.54 -18.70
C ALA A 30 30.36 -10.07 -17.46
N SER A 31 29.65 -10.63 -16.47
CA SER A 31 30.20 -11.02 -15.16
C SER A 31 30.53 -12.51 -15.02
N ILE A 32 30.26 -13.35 -16.03
CA ILE A 32 30.68 -14.77 -16.01
C ILE A 32 32.22 -14.88 -15.86
N ASN A 33 32.98 -13.88 -16.30
CA ASN A 33 34.44 -13.85 -16.19
C ASN A 33 34.98 -13.30 -14.85
N CYS A 34 34.12 -12.86 -13.92
CA CYS A 34 34.54 -12.26 -12.63
C CYS A 34 33.97 -12.96 -11.39
N LEU A 35 33.41 -14.17 -11.53
CA LEU A 35 33.07 -14.97 -10.36
C LEU A 35 34.37 -15.49 -9.72
N PRO A 36 34.66 -15.18 -8.43
CA PRO A 36 35.75 -15.84 -7.73
C PRO A 36 35.47 -17.35 -7.75
N LYS A 37 36.43 -18.15 -8.24
CA LYS A 37 36.33 -19.58 -8.57
C LYS A 37 35.81 -20.52 -7.45
N LYS A 38 35.47 -20.00 -6.27
CA LYS A 38 35.10 -20.75 -5.06
C LYS A 38 33.67 -20.54 -4.54
N MET A 39 32.84 -19.72 -5.18
CA MET A 39 31.50 -19.38 -4.65
C MET A 39 30.40 -19.61 -5.69
N SER A 40 29.28 -20.21 -5.27
CA SER A 40 28.14 -20.43 -6.16
C SER A 40 27.45 -19.10 -6.52
N GLN A 41 26.76 -19.06 -7.67
CA GLN A 41 26.01 -17.86 -8.08
C GLN A 41 25.00 -17.40 -7.02
N LYS A 42 24.40 -18.34 -6.28
CA LYS A 42 23.43 -18.05 -5.22
C LYS A 42 24.09 -17.32 -4.05
N GLU A 43 25.26 -17.77 -3.63
CA GLU A 43 26.03 -17.16 -2.54
C GLU A 43 26.60 -15.80 -2.96
N TYR A 44 27.11 -15.70 -4.19
CA TYR A 44 27.53 -14.43 -4.77
C TYR A 44 26.38 -13.41 -4.76
N ASN A 45 25.20 -13.80 -5.25
CA ASN A 45 24.05 -12.92 -5.28
C ASN A 45 23.65 -12.50 -3.85
N ALA A 46 23.62 -13.43 -2.90
CA ALA A 46 23.28 -13.12 -1.51
C ALA A 46 24.27 -12.11 -0.90
N ALA A 47 25.59 -12.34 -1.09
CA ALA A 47 26.64 -11.43 -0.64
C ALA A 47 26.52 -10.05 -1.31
N TYR A 48 26.26 -10.01 -2.62
CA TYR A 48 26.04 -8.79 -3.37
C TYR A 48 24.82 -8.01 -2.86
N TYR A 49 23.66 -8.67 -2.68
CA TYR A 49 22.45 -8.04 -2.14
C TYR A 49 22.64 -7.54 -0.72
N GLN A 50 23.46 -8.23 0.08
CA GLN A 50 23.75 -7.84 1.45
C GLN A 50 24.68 -6.62 1.50
N ALA A 51 25.76 -6.62 0.70
CA ALA A 51 26.71 -5.52 0.61
C ALA A 51 26.12 -4.27 -0.06
N ASN A 52 25.20 -4.43 -1.02
CA ASN A 52 24.60 -3.33 -1.77
C ASN A 52 23.16 -3.00 -1.35
N ARG A 53 22.73 -3.46 -0.17
CA ARG A 53 21.32 -3.41 0.26
C ARG A 53 20.73 -2.00 0.17
N GLU A 54 21.44 -1.01 0.69
CA GLU A 54 20.97 0.38 0.76
C GLU A 54 20.92 1.02 -0.63
N LYS A 55 21.98 0.87 -1.42
CA LYS A 55 22.06 1.36 -2.81
C LYS A 55 20.97 0.75 -3.69
N LEU A 56 20.73 -0.55 -3.55
CA LEU A 56 19.64 -1.24 -4.25
C LEU A 56 18.27 -0.77 -3.77
N HIS A 57 18.09 -0.53 -2.47
CA HIS A 57 16.83 0.00 -1.94
C HIS A 57 16.52 1.40 -2.51
N GLU A 58 17.50 2.30 -2.52
CA GLU A 58 17.37 3.64 -3.07
C GLU A 58 17.10 3.63 -4.58
N LEU A 59 17.85 2.83 -5.34
CA LEU A 59 17.65 2.67 -6.78
C LEU A 59 16.26 2.11 -7.10
N ASN A 60 15.80 1.11 -6.33
CA ASN A 60 14.45 0.59 -6.44
C ASN A 60 13.39 1.63 -6.07
N ALA A 61 13.63 2.47 -5.05
CA ALA A 61 12.71 3.54 -4.67
C ALA A 61 12.57 4.57 -5.80
N ARG A 62 13.69 5.04 -6.37
CA ARG A 62 13.70 5.93 -7.54
C ARG A 62 12.98 5.33 -8.73
N TRP A 63 13.29 4.07 -9.07
CA TRP A 63 12.64 3.39 -10.18
C TRP A 63 11.13 3.27 -9.97
N ARG A 64 10.67 2.90 -8.76
CA ARG A 64 9.23 2.83 -8.43
C ARG A 64 8.55 4.19 -8.49
N ALA A 65 9.20 5.25 -8.05
CA ALA A 65 8.66 6.61 -8.13
C ALA A 65 8.45 7.02 -9.60
N ASN A 66 9.46 6.81 -10.44
CA ASN A 66 9.42 7.16 -11.86
C ASN A 66 8.46 6.28 -12.67
N ASN A 67 8.23 5.03 -12.26
CA ASN A 67 7.37 4.08 -12.96
C ASN A 67 6.01 3.88 -12.29
N LYS A 68 5.60 4.77 -11.39
CA LYS A 68 4.40 4.62 -10.55
C LYS A 68 3.13 4.36 -11.37
N GLU A 69 2.91 5.11 -12.46
CA GLU A 69 1.74 4.95 -13.31
C GLU A 69 1.76 3.64 -14.10
N LYS A 70 2.94 3.27 -14.62
CA LYS A 70 3.14 2.00 -15.33
C LYS A 70 2.85 0.80 -14.41
N LEU A 71 3.30 0.88 -13.16
CA LEU A 71 3.01 -0.12 -12.14
C LEU A 71 1.51 -0.20 -11.82
N ALA A 72 0.82 0.94 -11.72
CA ALA A 72 -0.63 0.98 -11.49
C ALA A 72 -1.41 0.34 -12.65
N LYS A 73 -1.05 0.66 -13.91
CA LYS A 73 -1.65 0.05 -15.10
C LYS A 73 -1.44 -1.46 -15.15
N TYR A 74 -0.21 -1.92 -14.90
CA TYR A 74 0.12 -3.34 -14.86
C TYR A 74 -0.65 -4.09 -13.77
N GLN A 75 -0.76 -3.48 -12.57
CA GLN A 75 -1.54 -4.04 -11.48
C GLN A 75 -3.03 -4.17 -11.84
N MET A 76 -3.62 -3.14 -12.45
CA MET A 76 -5.01 -3.19 -12.90
C MET A 76 -5.23 -4.26 -13.97
N GLN A 77 -4.32 -4.37 -14.94
CA GLN A 77 -4.38 -5.39 -15.98
C GLN A 77 -4.24 -6.79 -15.38
N TRP A 78 -3.36 -6.97 -14.39
CA TRP A 78 -3.24 -8.25 -13.68
C TRP A 78 -4.54 -8.66 -13.00
N TYR A 79 -5.26 -7.74 -12.34
CA TYR A 79 -6.55 -8.05 -11.73
C TYR A 79 -7.62 -8.39 -12.76
N ARG A 80 -7.70 -7.64 -13.87
CA ARG A 80 -8.62 -7.97 -14.98
C ARG A 80 -8.32 -9.35 -15.57
N ASN A 81 -7.05 -9.65 -15.77
CA ASN A 81 -6.61 -10.96 -16.27
C ASN A 81 -6.83 -12.08 -15.24
N LEU A 82 -6.84 -11.78 -13.94
CA LEU A 82 -7.18 -12.76 -12.93
C LEU A 82 -8.68 -13.07 -12.96
N GLU A 83 -9.51 -12.03 -13.06
CA GLU A 83 -10.98 -12.15 -13.18
C GLU A 83 -11.39 -12.89 -14.47
N SER A 84 -10.64 -12.74 -15.57
CA SER A 84 -10.91 -13.46 -16.83
C SER A 84 -10.52 -14.95 -16.85
N ARG A 85 -9.77 -15.43 -15.85
CA ARG A 85 -9.31 -16.84 -15.78
C ARG A 85 -10.34 -17.80 -15.17
N GLY A 86 -11.54 -17.31 -14.87
CA GLY A 86 -12.64 -18.08 -14.29
C GLY A 86 -12.56 -18.19 -12.76
N PRO A 87 -13.72 -18.43 -12.12
CA PRO A 87 -13.87 -18.35 -10.66
C PRO A 87 -12.99 -19.34 -9.90
N GLU A 88 -12.75 -20.54 -10.44
CA GLU A 88 -11.93 -21.57 -9.78
C GLU A 88 -10.46 -21.17 -9.63
N VAL A 89 -9.89 -20.50 -10.64
CA VAL A 89 -8.50 -20.04 -10.61
C VAL A 89 -8.36 -18.90 -9.61
N VAL A 90 -9.34 -17.99 -9.57
CA VAL A 90 -9.41 -16.90 -8.59
C VAL A 90 -9.45 -17.47 -7.17
N GLU A 91 -10.35 -18.43 -6.89
CA GLU A 91 -10.48 -19.01 -5.56
C GLU A 91 -9.21 -19.76 -5.14
N ARG A 92 -8.57 -20.50 -6.06
CA ARG A 92 -7.26 -21.13 -5.79
C ARG A 92 -6.20 -20.10 -5.40
N CYS A 93 -6.15 -18.97 -6.09
CA CYS A 93 -5.22 -17.88 -5.77
C CYS A 93 -5.52 -17.27 -4.39
N LEU A 94 -6.79 -17.03 -4.07
CA LEU A 94 -7.23 -16.53 -2.76
C LEU A 94 -6.91 -17.51 -1.64
N ARG A 95 -7.16 -18.81 -1.83
CA ARG A 95 -6.82 -19.88 -0.88
C ARG A 95 -5.31 -19.86 -0.55
N ARG A 96 -4.45 -19.86 -1.57
CA ARG A 96 -2.99 -19.77 -1.37
C ARG A 96 -2.56 -18.48 -0.67
N ALA A 97 -3.29 -17.39 -0.86
CA ALA A 97 -3.03 -16.15 -0.11
C ALA A 97 -3.43 -16.29 1.36
N ARG A 98 -4.60 -16.88 1.65
CA ARG A 98 -5.06 -17.18 3.02
C ARG A 98 -4.08 -18.10 3.74
N GLU A 99 -3.63 -19.18 3.11
CA GLU A 99 -2.63 -20.11 3.65
C GLU A 99 -1.30 -19.43 3.96
N ARG A 100 -0.79 -18.57 3.05
CA ARG A 100 0.44 -17.79 3.31
C ARG A 100 0.27 -16.86 4.51
N VAL A 101 -0.86 -16.17 4.62
CA VAL A 101 -1.15 -15.32 5.79
C VAL A 101 -1.25 -16.15 7.06
N ALA A 102 -1.89 -17.31 7.02
CA ALA A 102 -1.98 -18.24 8.15
C ALA A 102 -0.59 -18.73 8.59
N ALA A 103 0.27 -19.11 7.66
CA ALA A 103 1.64 -19.54 7.95
C ALA A 103 2.48 -18.41 8.58
N ILE A 104 2.35 -17.17 8.10
CA ILE A 104 3.00 -16.00 8.72
C ILE A 104 2.49 -15.77 10.16
N ARG A 105 1.19 -15.96 10.40
CA ARG A 105 0.59 -15.83 11.73
C ARG A 105 1.00 -16.98 12.67
N ALA A 106 1.20 -18.18 12.16
CA ALA A 106 1.66 -19.31 12.97
C ALA A 106 3.13 -19.16 13.39
N ASP A 107 3.97 -18.54 12.56
CA ASP A 107 5.39 -18.33 12.80
C ASP A 107 5.65 -17.26 13.89
N PRO A 108 6.17 -17.63 15.08
CA PRO A 108 6.38 -16.70 16.19
C PRO A 108 7.43 -15.63 15.90
N VAL A 109 8.49 -15.96 15.16
CA VAL A 109 9.57 -15.02 14.82
C VAL A 109 9.05 -13.97 13.84
N LYS A 110 8.28 -14.38 12.83
CA LYS A 110 7.64 -13.43 11.91
C LYS A 110 6.61 -12.58 12.62
N ARG A 111 5.80 -13.15 13.53
CA ARG A 111 4.85 -12.37 14.35
C ARG A 111 5.57 -11.30 15.15
N GLN A 112 6.66 -11.64 15.83
CA GLN A 112 7.43 -10.68 16.62
C GLN A 112 8.01 -9.56 15.75
N LYS A 113 8.66 -9.90 14.64
CA LYS A 113 9.20 -8.90 13.69
C LYS A 113 8.11 -7.98 13.13
N ILE A 114 6.94 -8.53 12.81
CA ILE A 114 5.79 -7.73 12.36
C ILE A 114 5.33 -6.81 13.50
N ALA A 115 5.19 -7.31 14.72
CA ALA A 115 4.78 -6.52 15.88
C ALA A 115 5.77 -5.39 16.19
N GLU A 116 7.07 -5.64 16.14
CA GLU A 116 8.13 -4.64 16.31
C GLU A 116 8.09 -3.58 15.20
N ALA A 117 7.94 -4.00 13.94
CA ALA A 117 7.77 -3.08 12.81
C ALA A 117 6.51 -2.22 12.95
N TYR A 118 5.40 -2.81 13.45
CA TYR A 118 4.19 -2.07 13.79
C TYR A 118 4.45 -1.07 14.92
N LYS A 119 5.08 -1.47 16.04
CA LYS A 119 5.44 -0.56 17.15
C LYS A 119 6.28 0.61 16.66
N LEU A 120 7.31 0.36 15.86
CA LEU A 120 8.15 1.40 15.29
C LEU A 120 7.33 2.36 14.40
N ARG A 121 6.50 1.84 13.49
CA ARG A 121 5.61 2.66 12.65
C ARG A 121 4.61 3.49 13.46
N TYR A 122 4.13 2.95 14.58
CA TYR A 122 3.24 3.67 15.48
C TYR A 122 3.96 4.73 16.30
N ALA A 123 5.24 4.53 16.63
CA ALA A 123 6.05 5.49 17.37
C ALA A 123 6.55 6.65 16.48
N THR A 124 6.90 6.37 15.21
CA THR A 124 7.59 7.33 14.35
C THR A 124 6.80 7.77 13.11
N GLY A 125 5.64 7.16 12.83
CA GLY A 125 4.93 7.35 11.58
C GLY A 125 3.82 8.41 11.63
N PRO A 126 3.65 9.24 10.57
CA PRO A 126 2.49 10.14 10.40
C PRO A 126 1.16 9.39 10.24
N TYR A 127 1.22 8.07 10.17
CA TYR A 127 0.07 7.17 10.03
C TYR A 127 -0.79 7.07 11.29
N ARG A 128 -0.19 7.21 12.48
CA ARG A 128 -0.93 7.10 13.76
C ARG A 128 -1.90 8.27 13.96
N PRO A 129 -1.52 9.55 13.78
CA PRO A 129 -2.44 10.67 13.87
C PRO A 129 -3.63 10.56 12.90
N GLY A 130 -3.41 10.16 11.64
CA GLY A 130 -4.49 9.95 10.68
C GLY A 130 -5.49 8.87 11.12
N ILE A 131 -5.02 7.72 11.61
CA ILE A 131 -5.93 6.68 12.15
C ILE A 131 -6.75 7.20 13.33
N LEU A 132 -6.09 7.87 14.28
CA LEU A 132 -6.75 8.39 15.47
C LEU A 132 -7.77 9.47 15.11
N MET A 133 -7.42 10.37 14.18
CA MET A 133 -8.35 11.35 13.61
C MET A 133 -9.53 10.68 12.92
N ARG A 134 -9.32 9.63 12.12
CA ARG A 134 -10.42 8.87 11.51
C ARG A 134 -11.36 8.30 12.56
N SER A 135 -10.79 7.67 13.59
CA SER A 135 -11.57 7.08 14.68
C SER A 135 -12.34 8.15 15.44
N TRP A 136 -11.71 9.28 15.75
CA TRP A 136 -12.37 10.40 16.39
C TRP A 136 -13.52 10.94 15.55
N VAL A 137 -13.27 11.30 14.29
CA VAL A 137 -14.31 11.85 13.40
C VAL A 137 -15.50 10.90 13.29
N LEU A 138 -15.26 9.59 13.11
CA LEU A 138 -16.35 8.61 13.01
C LEU A 138 -17.18 8.41 14.28
N ASN A 139 -16.67 8.78 15.45
CA ASN A 139 -17.34 8.60 16.74
C ASN A 139 -17.66 9.94 17.42
N CYS A 140 -17.36 11.07 16.80
CA CYS A 140 -17.63 12.39 17.34
C CYS A 140 -19.13 12.69 17.18
N SER A 141 -19.81 13.02 18.28
CA SER A 141 -21.23 13.41 18.28
C SER A 141 -21.45 14.73 17.56
N ASP A 142 -20.55 15.69 17.77
CA ASP A 142 -20.76 17.10 17.42
C ASP A 142 -19.73 17.58 16.40
N LEU A 143 -19.64 16.89 15.26
CA LEU A 143 -18.73 17.28 14.18
C LEU A 143 -19.01 18.68 13.61
N ASP A 144 -20.26 19.09 13.64
CA ASP A 144 -20.71 20.38 13.12
C ASP A 144 -20.24 21.55 14.00
N ALA A 145 -19.88 21.29 15.26
CA ALA A 145 -19.29 22.30 16.14
C ALA A 145 -17.86 22.69 15.72
N PHE A 146 -17.19 21.85 14.92
CA PHE A 146 -15.84 22.13 14.46
C PHE A 146 -15.83 22.88 13.13
N ARG A 147 -15.12 24.00 13.09
CA ARG A 147 -14.92 24.76 11.86
C ARG A 147 -13.72 24.23 11.08
N TRP A 148 -14.00 23.50 10.00
CA TRP A 148 -12.99 22.97 9.11
C TRP A 148 -12.52 23.99 8.07
N LYS A 149 -11.25 23.89 7.65
CA LYS A 149 -10.61 24.90 6.79
C LYS A 149 -10.95 24.75 5.31
N THR A 150 -10.78 23.54 4.79
CA THR A 150 -10.80 23.27 3.34
C THR A 150 -11.79 22.18 2.95
N HIS A 151 -12.23 21.36 3.91
CA HIS A 151 -13.10 20.21 3.65
C HIS A 151 -14.08 20.04 4.79
N THR A 152 -15.28 19.51 4.50
CA THR A 152 -16.24 19.06 5.51
C THR A 152 -16.27 17.54 5.56
N PRO A 153 -16.18 16.90 6.76
CA PRO A 153 -16.32 15.45 6.87
C PRO A 153 -17.78 15.04 6.61
N ILE A 154 -17.97 14.08 5.72
CA ILE A 154 -19.27 13.47 5.44
C ILE A 154 -19.22 12.01 5.90
N ILE A 155 -20.09 11.66 6.85
CA ILE A 155 -20.22 10.30 7.38
C ILE A 155 -21.51 9.68 6.88
N HIS A 156 -21.38 8.64 6.07
CA HIS A 156 -22.51 7.83 5.64
C HIS A 156 -22.80 6.70 6.64
N ALA A 157 -24.08 6.33 6.76
CA ALA A 157 -24.51 5.17 7.54
C ALA A 157 -23.86 3.88 7.03
N GLN A 158 -23.83 3.69 5.71
CA GLN A 158 -23.19 2.56 5.04
C GLN A 158 -21.94 2.99 4.26
N ALA A 159 -21.06 2.04 3.94
CA ALA A 159 -19.85 2.34 3.18
C ALA A 159 -20.20 2.67 1.71
N VAL A 160 -19.98 3.91 1.29
CA VAL A 160 -20.26 4.38 -0.07
C VAL A 160 -19.00 4.30 -0.92
N ARG A 161 -19.16 3.84 -2.16
CA ARG A 161 -18.08 3.82 -3.16
C ARG A 161 -18.06 5.15 -3.91
N GLN A 162 -17.08 5.99 -3.59
CA GLN A 162 -16.75 7.19 -4.36
C GLN A 162 -15.33 7.10 -4.91
N THR A 163 -14.99 8.02 -5.81
CA THR A 163 -13.64 8.15 -6.38
C THR A 163 -12.99 9.39 -5.78
N CYS A 164 -11.83 9.21 -5.14
CA CYS A 164 -11.09 10.31 -4.55
C CYS A 164 -10.54 11.26 -5.63
N ALA A 165 -10.86 12.56 -5.53
CA ALA A 165 -10.41 13.59 -6.46
C ALA A 165 -8.87 13.74 -6.46
N SER A 166 -8.22 13.63 -5.30
CA SER A 166 -6.76 13.75 -5.18
C SER A 166 -5.96 12.58 -5.77
N CYS A 167 -6.48 11.35 -5.70
CA CYS A 167 -5.69 10.16 -6.06
C CYS A 167 -6.32 9.24 -7.10
N GLY A 168 -7.54 9.52 -7.54
CA GLY A 168 -8.29 8.73 -8.52
C GLY A 168 -8.67 7.32 -8.05
N LYS A 169 -8.42 6.97 -6.78
CA LYS A 169 -8.72 5.63 -6.26
C LYS A 169 -10.16 5.57 -5.75
N SER A 170 -10.86 4.49 -6.11
CA SER A 170 -12.11 4.08 -5.48
C SER A 170 -11.89 2.79 -4.70
N ASN A 171 -12.33 2.74 -3.44
CA ASN A 171 -12.27 1.51 -2.64
C ASN A 171 -13.39 0.57 -3.08
N ARG A 172 -13.05 -0.69 -3.45
CA ARG A 172 -14.06 -1.71 -3.82
C ARG A 172 -15.10 -1.95 -2.71
N ARG A 173 -14.71 -1.80 -1.43
CA ARG A 173 -15.60 -1.94 -0.27
C ARG A 173 -16.29 -0.64 0.15
N GLY A 174 -16.05 0.46 -0.55
CA GLY A 174 -16.49 1.79 -0.14
C GLY A 174 -15.77 2.35 1.10
N SER A 175 -16.20 3.53 1.53
CA SER A 175 -15.82 4.15 2.80
C SER A 175 -17.04 4.82 3.41
N ARG A 176 -17.18 4.76 4.73
CA ARG A 176 -18.20 5.53 5.47
C ARG A 176 -17.82 7.00 5.60
N LEU A 177 -16.53 7.32 5.65
CA LEU A 177 -16.02 8.68 5.77
C LEU A 177 -15.44 9.15 4.44
N TRP A 178 -15.92 10.31 4.00
CA TRP A 178 -15.41 11.08 2.87
C TRP A 178 -15.23 12.54 3.26
N TRP A 179 -14.32 13.25 2.60
CA TRP A 179 -14.07 14.67 2.84
C TRP A 179 -14.54 15.46 1.63
N ARG A 180 -15.62 16.22 1.78
CA ARG A 180 -16.14 17.08 0.71
C ARG A 180 -15.31 18.38 0.69
N ARG A 181 -14.71 18.71 -0.45
CA ARG A 181 -13.97 19.97 -0.63
C ARG A 181 -14.90 21.17 -0.55
N HIS A 182 -14.45 22.23 0.10
CA HIS A 182 -15.05 23.56 -0.05
C HIS A 182 -14.74 24.06 -1.47
N GLN A 183 -15.74 24.56 -2.18
CA GLN A 183 -15.53 25.16 -3.50
C GLN A 183 -15.29 26.66 -3.33
N GLU A 184 -14.21 27.19 -3.91
CA GLU A 184 -13.88 28.63 -3.86
C GLU A 184 -14.41 29.41 -5.07
N THR A 185 -14.85 28.78 -6.15
CA THR A 185 -15.27 29.52 -7.36
C THR A 185 -16.31 28.77 -8.18
N SER A 186 -17.30 29.53 -8.64
CA SER A 186 -18.54 29.21 -9.35
C SER A 186 -18.39 28.52 -10.73
N SER A 187 -17.61 27.44 -10.83
CA SER A 187 -17.61 26.59 -12.03
C SER A 187 -18.28 25.24 -11.72
N ALA A 188 -19.59 25.21 -11.99
CA ALA A 188 -20.46 24.04 -12.16
C ALA A 188 -20.28 22.86 -11.16
N ASP A 189 -21.10 22.87 -10.10
CA ASP A 189 -21.87 21.75 -9.49
C ASP A 189 -21.24 20.36 -9.31
N LEU A 190 -19.93 20.19 -9.42
CA LEU A 190 -19.27 18.91 -9.15
C LEU A 190 -18.74 18.89 -7.72
N GLU A 191 -19.49 18.26 -6.82
CA GLU A 191 -19.01 17.96 -5.47
C GLU A 191 -17.78 17.04 -5.56
N LEU A 192 -16.62 17.59 -5.16
CA LEU A 192 -15.36 16.85 -5.14
C LEU A 192 -15.13 16.24 -3.76
N TYR A 193 -14.83 14.94 -3.76
CA TYR A 193 -14.61 14.16 -2.55
C TYR A 193 -13.18 13.62 -2.48
N ASP A 194 -12.57 13.72 -1.31
CA ASP A 194 -11.27 13.13 -1.02
C ASP A 194 -11.38 11.98 -0.01
N CYS A 195 -10.53 10.97 -0.22
CA CYS A 195 -10.41 9.89 0.75
C CYS A 195 -9.63 10.36 1.98
N HIS A 196 -9.92 9.74 3.13
CA HIS A 196 -9.31 10.12 4.40
C HIS A 196 -7.77 10.13 4.35
N SER A 197 -7.15 9.14 3.72
CA SER A 197 -5.68 9.09 3.62
C SER A 197 -5.06 10.21 2.79
N CYS A 198 -5.79 10.77 1.82
CA CYS A 198 -5.32 11.91 1.04
C CYS A 198 -5.48 13.20 1.83
N TYR A 199 -6.62 13.37 2.48
CA TYR A 199 -6.89 14.54 3.31
C TYR A 199 -5.91 14.67 4.48
N THR A 200 -5.67 13.60 5.25
CA THR A 200 -4.77 13.61 6.41
C THR A 200 -3.31 13.38 6.05
N LYS A 201 -2.90 13.66 4.81
CA LYS A 201 -1.50 13.52 4.41
C LYS A 201 -0.61 14.51 5.16
N ASP A 202 -1.13 15.72 5.39
CA ASP A 202 -0.62 16.68 6.36
C ASP A 202 -1.66 16.82 7.48
N ILE A 203 -1.37 16.22 8.64
CA ILE A 203 -2.32 16.19 9.75
C ILE A 203 -2.55 17.59 10.33
N LYS A 204 -1.53 18.44 10.38
CA LYS A 204 -1.64 19.77 11.00
C LYS A 204 -2.54 20.68 10.18
N ALA A 205 -2.42 20.62 8.85
CA ALA A 205 -3.30 21.32 7.94
C ALA A 205 -4.73 20.75 7.94
N ALA A 206 -4.88 19.45 8.18
CA ALA A 206 -6.17 18.75 8.23
C ALA A 206 -6.97 18.99 9.53
N MET A 207 -6.35 19.46 10.62
CA MET A 207 -7.10 19.75 11.84
C MET A 207 -8.11 20.90 11.63
N PRO A 208 -9.26 20.87 12.32
CA PRO A 208 -10.14 22.04 12.42
C PRO A 208 -9.39 23.26 12.95
N MET A 209 -9.91 24.45 12.66
CA MET A 209 -9.33 25.69 13.16
C MET A 209 -9.29 25.70 14.68
N GLY A 210 -8.15 26.10 15.25
CA GLY A 210 -7.91 26.13 16.70
C GLY A 210 -7.33 24.84 17.27
N PHE A 211 -7.22 23.77 16.47
CA PHE A 211 -6.72 22.46 16.91
C PHE A 211 -5.47 22.00 16.15
N GLU A 212 -4.77 22.89 15.46
CA GLU A 212 -3.57 22.58 14.64
C GLU A 212 -2.42 21.98 15.45
N GLY A 213 -2.31 22.37 16.72
CA GLY A 213 -1.31 21.88 17.67
C GLY A 213 -1.71 20.62 18.42
N HIS A 214 -2.88 20.04 18.14
CA HIS A 214 -3.40 18.90 18.91
C HIS A 214 -2.47 17.68 18.82
N VAL A 215 -2.10 17.15 20.00
CA VAL A 215 -1.27 15.96 20.12
C VAL A 215 -2.17 14.74 20.33
N TRP A 216 -2.14 13.83 19.37
CA TRP A 216 -2.93 12.61 19.39
C TRP A 216 -2.39 11.58 20.41
N GLY A 217 -3.23 11.16 21.37
CA GLY A 217 -2.88 10.22 22.44
C GLY A 217 -4.05 9.34 22.90
N PHE A 218 -3.83 8.46 23.89
CA PHE A 218 -4.92 7.66 24.48
C PHE A 218 -5.93 8.59 25.16
N GLY A 219 -7.17 8.63 24.65
CA GLY A 219 -8.25 9.47 25.20
C GLY A 219 -8.15 10.97 24.87
N ALA A 220 -7.06 11.42 24.24
CA ALA A 220 -6.87 12.81 23.83
C ALA A 220 -7.49 13.04 22.43
N THR A 221 -8.80 13.24 22.39
CA THR A 221 -9.53 13.67 21.21
C THR A 221 -9.93 15.14 21.33
N PRO A 222 -9.93 15.91 20.23
CA PRO A 222 -10.46 17.27 20.26
C PRO A 222 -11.92 17.28 20.73
N LYS A 223 -12.24 18.22 21.61
CA LYS A 223 -13.60 18.52 22.07
C LYS A 223 -13.89 19.98 21.74
N PRO A 224 -15.12 20.34 21.34
CA PRO A 224 -15.50 21.72 21.11
C PRO A 224 -15.31 22.58 22.37
#